data_AF-A0A956DF13-F1
#
_entry.id   AF-A0A956DF13-F1
#
_cell.length_a   1.000
_cell.length_b   1.000
_cell.length_c   1.000
_cell.angle_alpha   90.00
_cell.angle_beta   90.00
_cell.angle_gamma   90.00
#
_symmetry.space_group_name_H-M   'P 1'
#
loop_
_entity.id
_entity.type
_entity.pdbx_description
1 polymer ?
#
loop_
_entity_poly.entity_id
_entity_poly.type
_entity_poly.pdbx_seq_one_letter_code
_entity_poly.pdbx_strand_id
1 'polypeptide(L)'
;MSRVLTLVLAAASLGCAADEPTRASATSGAETPARESPACLRDVAAFGDALVAIAAQEVPAPSPEDALASIEWTPEWRAWNDLQSAQLRVAEGEDEPGAVMRHRFWVHALRAHHAALASDRFVLLPQPDARGFFRAGVHGEPDTLTVLLRREEGCWRLDDR
;
A
#
# COMPACT_ATOMS: atom_id res chain seq x y z
N MET A 1 41.67 -40.58 7.98
CA MET A 1 42.77 -39.71 7.50
C MET A 1 42.57 -39.49 6.01
N SER A 2 42.14 -38.30 5.59
CA SER A 2 42.25 -37.84 4.20
C SER A 2 42.20 -36.31 4.21
N ARG A 3 43.32 -35.70 3.82
CA ARG A 3 43.51 -34.25 3.72
C ARG A 3 43.13 -33.84 2.31
N VAL A 4 42.21 -32.89 2.16
CA VAL A 4 41.96 -32.20 0.90
C VAL A 4 42.66 -30.86 0.95
N LEU A 5 43.70 -30.73 0.12
CA LEU A 5 44.38 -29.50 -0.24
C LEU A 5 43.53 -28.79 -1.31
N THR A 6 43.26 -27.50 -1.19
CA THR A 6 42.87 -26.70 -2.37
C THR A 6 43.48 -25.32 -2.29
N LEU A 7 44.07 -24.98 -3.44
CA LEU A 7 44.99 -23.91 -3.76
C LEU A 7 44.36 -22.51 -3.64
N VAL A 8 45.13 -21.56 -3.12
CA VAL A 8 44.91 -20.12 -3.31
C VAL A 8 45.65 -19.69 -4.58
N LEU A 9 44.96 -19.06 -5.53
CA LEU A 9 45.59 -18.29 -6.60
C LEU A 9 45.03 -16.87 -6.59
N ALA A 10 45.88 -15.91 -6.25
CA ALA A 10 45.66 -14.49 -6.50
C ALA A 10 46.53 -14.10 -7.71
N ALA A 11 45.98 -13.33 -8.64
CA ALA A 11 46.76 -12.57 -9.62
C ALA A 11 46.04 -11.25 -9.91
N ALA A 12 46.83 -10.18 -9.94
CA ALA A 12 46.42 -8.81 -9.81
C ALA A 12 46.61 -8.03 -11.13
N SER A 13 45.75 -7.02 -11.31
CA SER A 13 46.05 -5.65 -11.82
C SER A 13 46.31 -5.34 -13.30
N LEU A 14 45.57 -4.28 -13.73
CA LEU A 14 45.94 -3.09 -14.54
C LEU A 14 45.80 -3.11 -16.08
N GLY A 15 44.99 -2.17 -16.57
CA GLY A 15 45.00 -1.62 -17.94
C GLY A 15 44.03 -0.45 -18.09
N CYS A 16 44.54 0.78 -18.28
CA CYS A 16 43.83 2.06 -18.36
C CYS A 16 43.51 2.51 -19.81
N ALA A 17 42.54 3.45 -19.90
CA ALA A 17 42.31 4.49 -20.92
C ALA A 17 41.69 4.07 -22.27
N ALA A 18 40.86 4.84 -22.96
CA ALA A 18 40.00 6.02 -22.71
C ALA A 18 39.27 6.27 -24.05
N ASP A 19 37.97 6.60 -24.05
CA ASP A 19 37.38 7.52 -25.04
C ASP A 19 35.94 7.89 -24.59
N GLU A 20 35.73 9.18 -24.33
CA GLU A 20 34.42 9.78 -24.04
C GLU A 20 33.78 10.26 -25.35
N PRO A 21 32.48 9.97 -25.58
CA PRO A 21 31.64 10.90 -26.29
C PRO A 21 30.87 11.78 -25.31
N THR A 22 31.19 13.08 -25.41
CA THR A 22 30.57 14.21 -24.73
C THR A 22 29.04 14.22 -24.88
N ARG A 23 28.37 14.06 -23.73
CA ARG A 23 27.26 14.90 -23.20
C ARG A 23 26.17 15.36 -24.17
N ALA A 24 25.00 14.73 -24.02
CA ALA A 24 23.72 15.44 -23.99
C ALA A 24 23.00 15.05 -22.70
N SER A 25 23.31 15.76 -21.61
CA SER A 25 22.49 15.72 -20.40
C SER A 25 21.20 16.46 -20.71
N ALA A 26 20.17 15.74 -21.15
CA ALA A 26 18.80 16.21 -21.04
C ALA A 26 18.45 16.25 -19.55
N THR A 27 18.77 17.37 -18.90
CA THR A 27 18.20 17.72 -17.60
C THR A 27 16.76 18.16 -17.86
N SER A 28 15.90 17.18 -18.15
CA SER A 28 14.47 17.39 -18.01
C SER A 28 14.19 17.36 -16.51
N GLY A 29 14.37 18.51 -15.87
CA GLY A 29 13.79 18.81 -14.57
C GLY A 29 12.28 18.82 -14.72
N ALA A 30 11.67 17.65 -14.82
CA ALA A 30 10.34 17.47 -14.31
C ALA A 30 10.53 17.44 -12.79
N GLU A 31 10.37 18.60 -12.16
CA GLU A 31 10.01 18.63 -10.75
C GLU A 31 8.75 17.78 -10.62
N THR A 32 8.91 16.52 -10.24
CA THR A 32 7.81 15.71 -9.75
C THR A 32 7.21 16.55 -8.62
N PRO A 33 5.96 17.02 -8.73
CA PRO A 33 5.37 17.82 -7.68
C PRO A 33 5.54 17.04 -6.38
N ALA A 34 6.17 17.67 -5.39
CA ALA A 34 6.32 17.10 -4.07
C ALA A 34 4.91 16.74 -3.59
N ARG A 35 4.61 15.44 -3.66
CA ARG A 35 3.28 14.91 -3.45
C ARG A 35 2.86 15.32 -2.04
N GLU A 36 1.70 15.96 -1.92
CA GLU A 36 1.13 16.22 -0.60
C GLU A 36 1.15 14.90 0.18
N SER A 37 1.69 14.95 1.39
CA SER A 37 1.77 13.77 2.25
C SER A 37 0.40 13.11 2.35
N PRO A 38 0.33 11.77 2.38
CA PRO A 38 -0.93 11.05 2.39
C PRO A 38 -1.80 11.56 3.54
N ALA A 39 -3.02 11.99 3.23
CA ALA A 39 -3.93 12.65 4.16
C ALA A 39 -3.86 11.99 5.54
N CYS A 40 -3.42 12.76 6.54
CA CYS A 40 -3.27 12.24 7.90
C CYS A 40 -4.64 12.18 8.57
N LEU A 41 -5.28 11.02 8.49
CA LEU A 41 -6.59 10.79 9.10
C LEU A 41 -6.41 10.52 10.61
N ARG A 42 -6.43 11.59 11.40
CA ARG A 42 -6.30 11.54 12.87
C ARG A 42 -7.61 11.16 13.55
N ASP A 43 -8.72 11.48 12.91
CA ASP A 43 -10.07 11.26 13.39
C ASP A 43 -10.68 10.00 12.77
N VAL A 44 -11.44 9.26 13.57
CA VAL A 44 -12.08 7.99 13.17
C VAL A 44 -13.24 8.24 12.21
N ALA A 45 -13.95 9.37 12.34
CA ALA A 45 -15.00 9.74 11.39
C ALA A 45 -14.39 10.06 10.03
N ALA A 46 -13.35 10.92 9.98
CA ALA A 46 -12.61 11.22 8.75
C ALA A 46 -12.01 9.96 8.09
N PHE A 47 -11.60 8.97 8.89
CA PHE A 47 -11.17 7.67 8.39
C PHE A 47 -12.34 6.88 7.76
N GLY A 48 -13.48 6.81 8.44
CA GLY A 48 -14.71 6.19 7.92
C GLY A 48 -15.18 6.82 6.61
N ASP A 49 -15.19 8.15 6.53
CA ASP A 49 -15.54 8.91 5.32
C ASP A 49 -14.64 8.55 4.14
N ALA A 50 -13.33 8.41 4.38
CA ALA A 50 -12.39 7.98 3.35
C ALA A 50 -12.69 6.55 2.85
N LEU A 51 -13.09 5.64 3.73
CA LEU A 51 -13.52 4.29 3.32
C LEU A 51 -14.80 4.34 2.47
N VAL A 52 -15.78 5.15 2.88
CA VAL A 52 -17.03 5.34 2.12
C VAL A 52 -16.74 5.89 0.72
N ALA A 53 -15.86 6.90 0.64
CA ALA A 53 -15.46 7.50 -0.63
C ALA A 53 -14.79 6.49 -1.58
N ILE A 54 -13.96 5.58 -1.06
CA ILE A 54 -13.35 4.50 -1.85
C ILE A 54 -14.39 3.46 -2.27
N ALA A 55 -15.29 3.05 -1.37
CA ALA A 55 -16.33 2.07 -1.67
C ALA A 55 -17.26 2.54 -2.81
N ALA A 56 -17.47 3.85 -2.93
CA ALA A 56 -18.29 4.45 -3.98
C ALA A 56 -17.66 4.37 -5.39
N GLN A 57 -16.34 4.16 -5.50
CA GLN A 57 -15.63 4.11 -6.78
C GLN A 57 -15.87 2.79 -7.50
N GLU A 58 -16.07 2.83 -8.82
CA GLU A 58 -16.25 1.64 -9.66
C GLU A 58 -14.94 0.87 -9.85
N VAL A 59 -14.86 -0.30 -9.21
CA VAL A 59 -13.78 -1.27 -9.44
C VAL A 59 -14.32 -2.60 -9.98
N PRO A 60 -13.61 -3.27 -10.91
CA PRO A 60 -13.96 -4.61 -11.37
C PRO A 60 -13.99 -5.61 -10.21
N ALA A 61 -14.75 -6.70 -10.37
CA ALA A 61 -14.69 -7.82 -9.44
C ALA A 61 -13.26 -8.40 -9.38
N PRO A 62 -12.81 -8.90 -8.22
CA PRO A 62 -11.53 -9.59 -8.13
C PRO A 62 -11.55 -10.86 -8.99
N SER A 63 -10.47 -11.10 -9.73
CA SER A 63 -10.28 -12.29 -10.56
C SER A 63 -8.89 -12.90 -10.36
N PRO A 64 -8.67 -14.19 -10.73
CA PRO A 64 -7.36 -14.83 -10.57
C PRO A 64 -6.21 -14.11 -11.29
N GLU A 65 -6.50 -13.45 -12.42
CA GLU A 65 -5.53 -12.71 -13.22
C GLU A 65 -4.95 -11.49 -12.47
N ASP A 66 -5.69 -10.96 -11.49
CA ASP A 66 -5.26 -9.81 -10.68
C ASP A 66 -4.05 -10.11 -9.79
N ALA A 67 -3.71 -11.39 -9.60
CA ALA A 67 -2.50 -11.79 -8.87
C ALA A 67 -1.23 -11.33 -9.58
N LEU A 68 -1.30 -11.19 -10.91
CA LEU A 68 -0.16 -10.89 -11.78
C LEU A 68 -0.33 -9.56 -12.53
N ALA A 69 -1.45 -8.86 -12.33
CA ALA A 69 -1.72 -7.60 -13.00
C ALA A 69 -0.80 -6.48 -12.47
N SER A 70 -0.20 -5.73 -13.39
CA SER A 70 0.50 -4.49 -13.05
C SER A 70 -0.46 -3.43 -12.53
N ILE A 71 0.04 -2.53 -11.70
CA ILE A 71 -0.75 -1.45 -11.10
C ILE A 71 -0.89 -0.31 -12.11
N GLU A 72 -2.14 0.00 -12.48
CA GLU A 72 -2.45 1.29 -13.08
C GLU A 72 -2.65 2.33 -11.97
N TRP A 73 -1.75 3.31 -11.89
CA TRP A 73 -1.79 4.36 -10.87
C TRP A 73 -2.86 5.41 -11.20
N THR A 74 -4.12 5.06 -11.00
CA THR A 74 -5.26 5.99 -11.09
C THR A 74 -5.43 6.78 -9.77
N PRO A 75 -6.16 7.91 -9.75
CA PRO A 75 -6.45 8.65 -8.51
C PRO A 75 -7.07 7.76 -7.41
N GLU A 76 -7.93 6.84 -7.79
CA GLU A 76 -8.58 5.84 -6.93
C GLU A 76 -7.55 4.95 -6.23
N TRP A 77 -6.63 4.39 -7.02
CA TRP A 77 -5.56 3.52 -6.50
C TRP A 77 -4.66 4.29 -5.54
N ARG A 78 -4.31 5.54 -5.87
CA ARG A 78 -3.52 6.41 -4.99
C ARG A 78 -4.22 6.64 -3.65
N ALA A 79 -5.51 6.99 -3.67
CA ALA A 79 -6.28 7.21 -2.46
C ALA A 79 -6.31 5.95 -1.58
N TRP A 80 -6.50 4.78 -2.18
CA TRP A 80 -6.41 3.49 -1.48
C TRP A 80 -5.04 3.25 -0.85
N ASN A 81 -3.96 3.40 -1.64
CA ASN A 81 -2.59 3.20 -1.18
C ASN A 81 -2.25 4.14 -0.01
N ASP A 82 -2.68 5.39 -0.07
CA ASP A 82 -2.42 6.39 0.95
C ASP A 82 -3.08 6.04 2.30
N LEU A 83 -4.20 5.31 2.30
CA LEU A 83 -4.82 4.82 3.53
C LEU A 83 -4.03 3.67 4.19
N GLN A 84 -3.18 2.97 3.44
CA GLN A 84 -2.50 1.80 3.96
C GLN A 84 -1.35 2.15 4.90
N SER A 85 -1.01 1.21 5.80
CA SER A 85 0.19 1.26 6.61
C SER A 85 1.42 1.20 5.72
N ALA A 86 2.54 1.76 6.18
CA ALA A 86 3.77 1.82 5.38
C ALA A 86 4.23 0.44 4.88
N GLN A 87 3.87 -0.65 5.59
CA GLN A 87 4.23 -2.02 5.24
C GLN A 87 3.40 -2.64 4.12
N LEU A 88 2.30 -2.00 3.71
CA LEU A 88 1.41 -2.49 2.66
C LEU A 88 1.38 -1.57 1.44
N ARG A 89 1.87 -0.34 1.60
CA ARG A 89 1.98 0.62 0.51
C ARG A 89 2.89 0.09 -0.58
N VAL A 90 2.46 0.30 -1.82
CA VAL A 90 3.29 0.12 -3.00
C VAL A 90 3.82 1.49 -3.41
N ALA A 91 5.11 1.58 -3.74
CA ALA A 91 5.67 2.83 -4.25
C ALA A 91 5.19 3.06 -5.70
N GLU A 92 4.96 4.32 -6.07
CA GLU A 92 4.49 4.62 -7.43
C GLU A 92 5.56 4.28 -8.46
N GLY A 93 5.16 3.57 -9.51
CA GLY A 93 6.06 3.02 -10.53
C GLY A 93 6.67 1.66 -10.19
N GLU A 94 6.45 1.14 -8.98
CA GLU A 94 6.80 -0.24 -8.63
C GLU A 94 5.64 -1.20 -8.93
N ASP A 95 5.99 -2.41 -9.35
CA ASP A 95 5.04 -3.52 -9.48
C ASP A 95 5.12 -4.40 -8.22
N GLU A 96 3.97 -4.66 -7.60
CA GLU A 96 3.84 -5.57 -6.46
C GLU A 96 2.79 -6.64 -6.79
N PRO A 97 3.20 -7.90 -7.04
CA PRO A 97 2.27 -8.99 -7.33
C PRO A 97 1.18 -9.12 -6.26
N GLY A 98 -0.07 -9.27 -6.71
CA GLY A 98 -1.24 -9.39 -5.83
C GLY A 98 -1.77 -8.08 -5.23
N ALA A 99 -1.12 -6.92 -5.45
CA ALA A 99 -1.63 -5.64 -4.96
C ALA A 99 -2.98 -5.26 -5.61
N VAL A 100 -3.15 -5.51 -6.91
CA VAL A 100 -4.42 -5.29 -7.63
C VAL A 100 -5.52 -6.18 -7.07
N MET A 101 -5.22 -7.45 -6.83
CA MET A 101 -6.14 -8.41 -6.22
C MET A 101 -6.56 -7.97 -4.81
N ARG A 102 -5.60 -7.57 -3.96
CA ARG A 102 -5.86 -7.06 -2.61
C ARG A 102 -6.77 -5.83 -2.64
N HIS A 103 -6.49 -4.86 -3.51
CA HIS A 103 -7.32 -3.68 -3.69
C HIS A 103 -8.76 -4.05 -4.04
N ARG A 104 -8.97 -4.89 -5.07
CA ARG A 104 -10.32 -5.27 -5.51
C ARG A 104 -11.08 -6.04 -4.45
N PHE A 105 -10.46 -7.02 -3.78
CA PHE A 105 -11.11 -7.74 -2.68
C PHE A 105 -11.58 -6.78 -1.60
N TRP A 106 -10.73 -5.83 -1.21
CA TRP A 106 -11.03 -4.92 -0.13
C TRP A 106 -12.15 -3.93 -0.47
N VAL A 107 -12.12 -3.33 -1.67
CA VAL A 107 -13.19 -2.41 -2.10
C VAL A 107 -14.53 -3.15 -2.25
N HIS A 108 -14.54 -4.37 -2.77
CA HIS A 108 -15.77 -5.18 -2.83
C HIS A 108 -16.27 -5.59 -1.45
N ALA A 109 -15.37 -5.90 -0.50
CA ALA A 109 -15.75 -6.13 0.89
C ALA A 109 -16.39 -4.88 1.49
N LEU A 110 -15.81 -3.69 1.32
CA LEU A 110 -16.44 -2.45 1.78
C LEU A 110 -17.84 -2.25 1.20
N ARG A 111 -18.01 -2.49 -0.10
CA ARG A 111 -19.31 -2.34 -0.78
C ARG A 111 -20.35 -3.30 -0.25
N ALA A 112 -19.98 -4.55 0.02
CA ALA A 112 -20.87 -5.52 0.66
C ALA A 112 -21.34 -5.04 2.04
N HIS A 113 -20.53 -4.24 2.73
CA HIS A 113 -20.84 -3.64 4.02
C HIS A 113 -21.21 -2.15 3.95
N HIS A 114 -21.60 -1.63 2.77
CA HIS A 114 -21.85 -0.20 2.58
C HIS A 114 -22.93 0.35 3.53
N ALA A 115 -23.99 -0.42 3.79
CA ALA A 115 -25.03 -0.01 4.74
C ALA A 115 -24.49 0.18 6.16
N ALA A 116 -23.53 -0.64 6.58
CA ALA A 116 -22.88 -0.50 7.87
C ALA A 116 -21.92 0.70 7.90
N LEU A 117 -21.18 0.95 6.81
CA LEU A 117 -20.32 2.12 6.65
C LEU A 117 -21.12 3.42 6.65
N ALA A 118 -22.27 3.47 5.98
CA ALA A 118 -23.14 4.65 5.90
C ALA A 118 -23.95 4.93 7.18
N SER A 119 -23.81 4.10 8.21
CA SER A 119 -24.55 4.27 9.47
C SER A 119 -23.91 5.27 10.45
N ASP A 120 -22.74 5.83 10.12
CA ASP A 120 -21.89 6.70 10.96
C ASP A 120 -21.50 6.09 12.32
N ARG A 121 -21.74 4.79 12.52
CA ARG A 121 -21.40 4.07 13.75
C ARG A 121 -19.99 3.52 13.65
N PHE A 122 -19.02 4.43 13.67
CA PHE A 122 -17.61 4.06 13.70
C PHE A 122 -17.15 3.96 15.14
N VAL A 123 -16.64 2.78 15.52
CA VAL A 123 -16.01 2.58 16.82
C VAL A 123 -14.58 2.14 16.60
N LEU A 124 -13.65 2.88 17.18
CA LEU A 124 -12.29 2.44 17.34
C LEU A 124 -12.15 1.67 18.65
N LEU A 125 -11.81 0.40 18.57
CA LEU A 125 -11.49 -0.44 19.70
C LEU A 125 -9.96 -0.47 19.85
N PRO A 126 -9.36 0.34 20.75
CA PRO A 126 -7.92 0.39 20.90
C PRO A 126 -7.37 -0.95 21.32
N GLN A 127 -6.23 -1.31 20.74
CA GLN A 127 -5.44 -2.50 21.08
C GLN A 127 -4.07 -2.05 21.59
N PRO A 128 -3.30 -2.95 22.23
CA PRO A 128 -1.89 -2.71 22.51
C PRO A 128 -1.12 -2.33 21.23
N ASP A 129 0.07 -1.77 21.41
CA ASP A 129 1.03 -1.51 20.32
C ASP A 129 0.51 -0.57 19.21
N ALA A 130 -0.23 0.46 19.60
CA ALA A 130 -0.77 1.48 18.69
C ALA A 130 -1.69 0.92 17.59
N ARG A 131 -2.32 -0.24 17.84
CA ARG A 131 -3.32 -0.82 16.95
C ARG A 131 -4.73 -0.48 17.41
N GLY A 132 -5.70 -0.71 16.54
CA GLY A 132 -7.10 -0.68 16.91
C GLY A 132 -7.96 -1.36 15.87
N PHE A 133 -9.15 -1.80 16.26
CA PHE A 133 -10.14 -2.25 15.29
C PHE A 133 -11.08 -1.11 14.97
N PHE A 134 -11.21 -0.80 13.68
CA PHE A 134 -12.30 -0.01 13.17
C PHE A 134 -13.49 -0.93 12.94
N ARG A 135 -14.62 -0.60 13.55
CA ARG A 135 -15.87 -1.32 13.34
C ARG A 135 -16.91 -0.38 12.76
N ALA A 136 -17.58 -0.83 11.70
CA ALA A 136 -18.79 -0.22 11.16
C ALA A 136 -19.94 -1.22 11.25
N GLY A 137 -21.08 -0.81 11.81
CA GLY A 137 -22.23 -1.68 12.08
C GLY A 137 -22.39 -2.10 13.55
N VAL A 138 -23.38 -2.95 13.81
CA VAL A 138 -23.79 -3.38 15.16
C VAL A 138 -23.05 -4.65 15.57
N HIS A 139 -22.34 -4.61 16.69
CA HIS A 139 -21.56 -5.76 17.16
C HIS A 139 -22.39 -7.05 17.24
N GLY A 140 -21.90 -8.12 16.61
CA GLY A 140 -22.53 -9.44 16.59
C GLY A 140 -23.47 -9.67 15.41
N GLU A 141 -23.77 -8.64 14.62
CA GLU A 141 -24.58 -8.76 13.41
C GLU A 141 -23.72 -9.16 12.18
N PRO A 142 -24.29 -9.94 11.24
CA PRO A 142 -23.55 -10.44 10.07
C PRO A 142 -23.04 -9.33 9.15
N ASP A 143 -23.69 -8.17 9.13
CA ASP A 143 -23.33 -7.05 8.25
C ASP A 143 -22.23 -6.14 8.84
N THR A 144 -21.62 -6.54 9.96
CA THR A 144 -20.57 -5.76 10.61
C THR A 144 -19.24 -5.87 9.86
N LEU A 145 -18.70 -4.73 9.43
CA LEU A 145 -17.33 -4.64 8.97
C LEU A 145 -16.40 -4.41 10.16
N THR A 146 -15.34 -5.20 10.28
CA THR A 146 -14.24 -4.97 11.22
C THR A 146 -12.93 -4.94 10.45
N VAL A 147 -12.14 -3.88 10.62
CA VAL A 147 -10.86 -3.68 9.93
C VAL A 147 -9.78 -3.39 10.95
N LEU A 148 -8.60 -3.99 10.77
CA LEU A 148 -7.45 -3.70 11.61
C LEU A 148 -6.77 -2.40 11.17
N LEU A 149 -6.60 -1.49 12.12
CA LEU A 149 -5.88 -0.23 11.96
C LEU A 149 -4.60 -0.22 12.80
N ARG A 150 -3.64 0.56 12.32
CA ARG A 150 -2.43 0.95 13.05
C ARG A 150 -2.30 2.47 13.08
N ARG A 151 -1.80 3.01 14.19
CA ARG A 151 -1.46 4.42 14.31
C ARG A 151 0.01 4.62 13.95
N GLU A 152 0.25 5.35 12.86
CA GLU A 152 1.58 5.70 12.36
C GLU A 152 1.69 7.22 12.29
N GLU A 153 2.71 7.79 12.96
CA GLU A 153 2.95 9.24 13.00
C GLU A 153 1.70 10.06 13.44
N GLY A 154 0.87 9.45 14.29
CA GLY A 154 -0.37 10.05 14.80
C GLY A 154 -1.59 9.86 13.90
N CYS A 155 -1.45 9.30 12.69
CA CYS A 155 -2.52 9.04 11.73
C CYS A 155 -2.97 7.58 11.81
N TRP A 156 -4.26 7.31 11.57
CA TRP A 156 -4.76 5.95 11.40
C TRP A 156 -4.49 5.45 9.98
N ARG A 157 -4.02 4.21 9.88
CA ARG A 157 -3.70 3.52 8.63
C ARG A 157 -4.27 2.10 8.65
N LEU A 158 -4.66 1.61 7.49
CA LEU A 158 -5.10 0.21 7.31
C LEU A 158 -3.92 -0.73 7.46
N ASP A 159 -4.04 -1.72 8.33
CA ASP A 159 -2.99 -2.70 8.62
C ASP A 159 -3.52 -4.13 8.47
N ASP A 160 -4.37 -4.32 7.47
CA ASP A 160 -5.06 -5.59 7.20
C ASP A 160 -4.34 -6.32 6.05
N ARG A 161 -3.70 -7.44 6.38
CA ARG A 161 -2.88 -8.26 5.45
C ARG A 161 -3.64 -9.50 5.00
#